data_AF-A0A7Y0FGN1-F1
#
_entry.id   AF-A0A7Y0FGN1-F1
#
_cell.length_a   1.000
_cell.length_b   1.000
_cell.length_c   1.000
_cell.angle_alpha   90.00
_cell.angle_beta   90.00
_cell.angle_gamma   90.00
#
_symmetry.space_group_name_H-M   'P 1'
#
loop_
_entity.id
_entity.type
_entity.pdbx_description
1 polymer ?
#
loop_
_entity_poly.entity_id
_entity_poly.type
_entity_poly.pdbx_seq_one_letter_code
_entity_poly.pdbx_strand_id
1 'polypeptide(L)'
;MSTKKMSRVLAVAATALALGAGAAYAAQPAEHAHGGPGGWHGQFMKQLTQLHDQLKLNADQEKLWQNALDTMKQNHEAMRANHKQAHDQFKAAQQQPILDLNAMAATHQQIEQKNAQLHQQTTDAWLKFYNGLNDQQKTTVSTALKQRFARMEQRHEKMRERWEQHKAQKGAASAPAANQ
;
A
#
# COMPACT_ATOMS: atom_id res chain seq x y z
N MET A 1 -31.74 32.11 -42.36
CA MET A 1 -31.89 31.00 -41.39
C MET A 1 -30.49 30.53 -40.99
N SER A 2 -30.09 30.76 -39.75
CA SER A 2 -28.74 30.47 -39.24
C SER A 2 -28.80 29.23 -38.35
N THR A 3 -28.04 28.18 -38.67
CA THR A 3 -27.91 26.98 -37.81
C THR A 3 -26.44 26.80 -37.42
N LYS A 4 -26.14 27.21 -36.18
CA LYS A 4 -24.84 27.05 -35.53
C LYS A 4 -24.77 25.62 -34.97
N LYS A 5 -23.93 24.76 -35.55
CA LYS A 5 -23.67 23.42 -35.00
C LYS A 5 -22.72 23.56 -33.80
N MET A 6 -23.21 23.22 -32.60
CA MET A 6 -22.43 23.22 -31.37
C MET A 6 -21.52 21.99 -31.30
N SER A 7 -20.23 22.25 -31.14
CA SER A 7 -19.18 21.30 -30.84
C SER A 7 -19.37 20.64 -29.47
N ARG A 8 -19.18 19.33 -29.39
CA ARG A 8 -18.95 18.62 -28.13
C ARG A 8 -17.81 17.63 -28.33
N VAL A 9 -16.59 18.08 -28.02
CA VAL A 9 -15.44 17.20 -27.79
C VAL A 9 -15.10 17.33 -26.31
N LEU A 10 -15.56 16.36 -25.51
CA LEU A 10 -15.14 16.19 -24.13
C LEU A 10 -13.87 15.34 -24.14
N ALA A 11 -12.71 15.99 -24.06
CA ALA A 11 -11.44 15.33 -23.80
C ALA A 11 -11.33 15.10 -22.27
N VAL A 12 -11.46 13.86 -21.83
CA VAL A 12 -11.16 13.47 -20.44
C VAL A 12 -9.67 13.14 -20.39
N ALA A 13 -8.89 14.03 -19.76
CA ALA A 13 -7.48 13.77 -19.48
C ALA A 13 -7.36 12.82 -18.28
N ALA A 14 -6.84 11.61 -18.50
CA ALA A 14 -6.50 10.67 -17.45
C ALA A 14 -5.10 10.99 -16.92
N THR A 15 -5.00 11.59 -15.75
CA THR A 15 -3.74 11.75 -15.02
C THR A 15 -3.43 10.48 -14.24
N ALA A 16 -2.50 9.67 -14.75
CA ALA A 16 -1.91 8.57 -14.00
C ALA A 16 -0.92 9.13 -12.98
N LEU A 17 -1.24 9.05 -11.68
CA LEU A 17 -0.27 9.27 -10.61
C LEU A 17 0.60 8.03 -10.45
N ALA A 18 1.82 8.08 -10.99
CA ALA A 18 2.88 7.13 -10.67
C ALA A 18 3.55 7.56 -9.36
N LEU A 19 3.35 6.80 -8.28
CA LEU A 19 4.14 6.90 -7.06
C LEU A 19 5.09 5.70 -6.99
N GLY A 20 6.25 5.85 -7.63
CA GLY A 20 7.41 4.98 -7.40
C GLY A 20 8.28 5.59 -6.31
N ALA A 21 8.24 5.01 -5.10
CA ALA A 21 9.16 5.36 -4.02
C ALA A 21 10.15 4.21 -3.83
N GLY A 22 11.31 4.30 -4.47
CA GLY A 22 12.48 3.51 -4.13
C GLY A 22 13.16 4.13 -2.91
N ALA A 23 13.23 3.37 -1.81
CA ALA A 23 14.09 3.70 -0.68
C ALA A 23 15.04 2.52 -0.45
N ALA A 24 16.28 2.67 -0.92
CA ALA A 24 17.38 1.82 -0.53
C ALA A 24 17.72 2.11 0.93
N TYR A 25 17.63 1.11 1.81
CA TYR A 25 18.06 1.21 3.20
C TYR A 25 19.31 0.36 3.41
N ALA A 26 20.40 1.03 3.80
CA ALA A 26 21.56 0.43 4.43
C ALA A 26 21.18 -0.14 5.80
N ALA A 27 21.66 -1.34 6.08
CA ALA A 27 21.34 -2.13 7.26
C ALA A 27 21.90 -1.53 8.57
N GLN A 28 21.03 -1.39 9.58
CA GLN A 28 21.40 -1.45 10.99
C GLN A 28 20.47 -2.47 11.68
N PRO A 29 20.95 -3.22 12.68
CA PRO A 29 20.19 -4.30 13.29
C PRO A 29 19.05 -3.70 14.12
N ALA A 30 17.83 -3.81 13.62
CA ALA A 30 16.64 -3.40 14.35
C ALA A 30 16.29 -4.48 15.37
N GLU A 31 16.54 -4.20 16.65
CA GLU A 31 15.94 -4.92 17.74
C GLU A 31 14.40 -4.79 17.65
N HIS A 32 13.74 -5.90 17.35
CA HIS A 32 12.44 -6.28 17.91
C HIS A 32 11.30 -5.24 17.78
N ALA A 33 10.95 -4.85 16.55
CA ALA A 33 9.61 -4.34 16.25
C ALA A 33 8.62 -5.51 16.10
N HIS A 34 8.31 -6.17 17.21
CA HIS A 34 7.28 -7.22 17.27
C HIS A 34 5.89 -6.61 17.06
N GLY A 35 5.36 -6.74 15.84
CA GLY A 35 3.95 -6.51 15.57
C GLY A 35 3.11 -7.56 16.29
N GLY A 36 2.42 -7.17 17.35
CA GLY A 36 1.57 -8.05 18.16
C GLY A 36 0.45 -8.75 17.37
N PRO A 37 -0.22 -9.75 17.97
CA PRO A 37 -1.13 -10.72 17.31
C PRO A 37 -2.44 -10.15 16.73
N GLY A 38 -2.55 -8.83 16.57
CA GLY A 38 -3.64 -8.13 15.90
C GLY A 38 -3.11 -7.06 14.96
N GLY A 39 -2.08 -7.39 14.17
CA GLY A 39 -1.38 -6.47 13.27
C GLY A 39 -2.32 -5.67 12.36
N TRP A 40 -1.78 -4.64 11.69
CA TRP A 40 -2.50 -3.71 10.81
C TRP A 40 -3.59 -4.36 9.92
N HIS A 41 -3.34 -5.58 9.47
CA HIS A 41 -4.28 -6.39 8.70
C HIS A 41 -5.62 -6.66 9.43
N GLY A 42 -5.59 -7.04 10.72
CA GLY A 42 -6.80 -7.35 11.48
C GLY A 42 -7.69 -6.12 11.73
N GLN A 43 -7.08 -4.98 12.06
CA GLN A 43 -7.81 -3.73 12.24
C GLN A 43 -8.42 -3.23 10.92
N PHE A 44 -7.70 -3.40 9.80
CA PHE A 44 -8.20 -3.03 8.48
C PHE A 44 -9.42 -3.87 8.08
N MET A 45 -9.34 -5.20 8.24
CA MET A 45 -10.47 -6.10 7.92
C MET A 45 -11.70 -5.76 8.76
N LYS A 46 -11.54 -5.46 10.05
CA LYS A 46 -12.65 -5.00 10.90
C LYS A 46 -13.31 -3.73 10.37
N GLN A 47 -12.51 -2.73 9.95
CA GLN A 47 -13.05 -1.49 9.36
C GLN A 47 -13.77 -1.75 8.04
N LEU A 48 -13.28 -2.69 7.24
CA LEU A 48 -13.87 -3.08 5.98
C LEU A 48 -15.24 -3.76 6.19
N THR A 49 -15.35 -4.67 7.16
CA THR A 49 -16.63 -5.29 7.55
C THR A 49 -17.63 -4.25 8.07
N GLN A 50 -17.18 -3.32 8.94
CA GLN A 50 -18.04 -2.24 9.41
C GLN A 50 -18.56 -1.34 8.28
N LEU A 51 -17.72 -1.06 7.28
CA LEU A 51 -18.11 -0.31 6.10
C LEU A 51 -19.16 -1.09 5.29
N HIS A 52 -18.95 -2.38 5.06
CA HIS A 52 -19.91 -3.26 4.36
C HIS A 52 -21.30 -3.20 4.99
N ASP A 53 -21.39 -3.36 6.31
CA ASP A 53 -22.66 -3.33 7.06
C ASP A 53 -23.43 -2.01 6.89
N GLN A 54 -22.71 -0.90 6.71
CA GLN A 54 -23.27 0.44 6.54
C GLN A 54 -23.77 0.71 5.12
N LEU A 55 -23.18 0.05 4.11
CA LEU A 55 -23.48 0.35 2.71
C LEU A 55 -24.81 -0.24 2.24
N LYS A 56 -25.39 -1.20 2.97
CA LYS A 56 -26.67 -1.85 2.64
C LYS A 56 -26.72 -2.24 1.16
N LEU A 57 -25.74 -3.03 0.75
CA LEU A 57 -25.55 -3.41 -0.65
C LEU A 57 -26.74 -4.23 -1.16
N ASN A 58 -27.11 -3.99 -2.42
CA ASN A 58 -28.03 -4.88 -3.13
C ASN A 58 -27.30 -6.13 -3.63
N ALA A 59 -28.03 -7.09 -4.21
CA ALA A 59 -27.47 -8.37 -4.64
C ALA A 59 -26.32 -8.25 -5.67
N ASP A 60 -26.40 -7.30 -6.60
CA ASP A 60 -25.35 -7.12 -7.61
C ASP A 60 -24.12 -6.41 -7.06
N GLN A 61 -24.32 -5.43 -6.18
CA GLN A 61 -23.25 -4.76 -5.45
C GLN A 61 -22.52 -5.72 -4.49
N GLU A 62 -23.26 -6.63 -3.86
CA GLU A 62 -22.70 -7.67 -3.00
C GLU A 62 -21.76 -8.60 -3.78
N LYS A 63 -22.16 -9.01 -4.99
CA LYS A 63 -21.28 -9.81 -5.87
C LYS A 63 -19.98 -9.05 -6.21
N LEU A 64 -20.08 -7.75 -6.49
CA LEU A 64 -18.89 -6.93 -6.77
C LEU A 64 -17.99 -6.79 -5.54
N TRP A 65 -18.57 -6.62 -4.35
CA TRP A 65 -17.87 -6.57 -3.08
C TRP A 65 -17.11 -7.87 -2.80
N GLN A 66 -17.79 -9.02 -2.89
CA GLN A 66 -17.19 -10.33 -2.65
C GLN A 66 -16.07 -10.61 -3.66
N ASN A 67 -16.28 -10.30 -4.94
CA ASN A 67 -15.22 -10.43 -5.95
C ASN A 67 -13.99 -9.58 -5.62
N ALA A 68 -14.18 -8.34 -5.16
CA ALA A 68 -13.06 -7.49 -4.75
C ALA A 68 -12.33 -8.03 -3.51
N LEU A 69 -13.08 -8.58 -2.55
CA LEU A 69 -12.52 -9.24 -1.37
C LEU A 69 -11.70 -10.46 -1.72
N ASP A 70 -12.24 -11.34 -2.57
CA ASP A 70 -11.57 -12.57 -2.97
C ASP A 70 -10.32 -12.27 -3.80
N THR A 71 -10.42 -11.33 -4.75
CA THR A 71 -9.26 -10.83 -5.52
C THR A 71 -8.18 -10.30 -4.57
N MET A 72 -8.54 -9.48 -3.58
CA MET A 72 -7.58 -8.94 -2.62
C MET A 72 -6.89 -10.05 -1.79
N LYS A 73 -7.64 -11.06 -1.32
CA LYS A 73 -7.09 -12.17 -0.54
C LYS A 73 -6.12 -13.00 -1.38
N GLN A 74 -6.56 -13.43 -2.56
CA GLN A 74 -5.75 -14.24 -3.49
C GLN A 74 -4.46 -13.50 -3.87
N ASN A 75 -4.57 -12.21 -4.20
CA ASN A 75 -3.42 -11.40 -4.56
C ASN A 75 -2.47 -11.16 -3.39
N HIS A 76 -3.00 -11.00 -2.16
CA HIS A 76 -2.18 -10.91 -0.96
C HIS A 76 -1.38 -12.20 -0.71
N GLU A 77 -2.01 -13.37 -0.87
CA GLU A 77 -1.34 -14.66 -0.76
C GLU A 77 -0.25 -14.84 -1.83
N ALA A 78 -0.52 -14.46 -3.07
CA ALA A 78 0.46 -14.47 -4.16
C ALA A 78 1.64 -13.55 -3.88
N MET A 79 1.40 -12.33 -3.37
CA MET A 79 2.45 -11.42 -2.95
C MET A 79 3.29 -11.99 -1.80
N ARG A 80 2.64 -12.65 -0.82
CA ARG A 80 3.34 -13.31 0.29
C ARG A 80 4.22 -14.45 -0.23
N ALA A 81 3.75 -15.22 -1.21
CA ALA A 81 4.53 -16.25 -1.87
C ALA A 81 5.74 -15.66 -2.62
N ASN A 82 5.56 -14.56 -3.37
CA ASN A 82 6.65 -13.84 -4.03
C ASN A 82 7.70 -13.38 -3.00
N HIS A 83 7.27 -12.79 -1.88
CA HIS A 83 8.19 -12.35 -0.83
C HIS A 83 8.96 -13.52 -0.21
N LYS A 84 8.27 -14.64 0.06
CA LYS A 84 8.92 -15.87 0.55
C LYS A 84 9.96 -16.38 -0.45
N GLN A 85 9.65 -16.39 -1.74
CA GLN A 85 10.58 -16.79 -2.78
C GLN A 85 11.83 -15.90 -2.78
N ALA A 86 11.66 -14.58 -2.73
CA ALA A 86 12.78 -13.63 -2.68
C ALA A 86 13.67 -13.86 -1.45
N HIS A 87 13.03 -14.06 -0.29
CA HIS A 87 13.71 -14.33 0.97
C HIS A 87 14.50 -15.65 0.93
N ASP A 88 13.93 -16.72 0.37
CA ASP A 88 14.61 -18.01 0.27
C ASP A 88 15.81 -17.94 -0.70
N GLN A 89 15.68 -17.19 -1.81
CA GLN A 89 16.79 -16.92 -2.72
C GLN A 89 17.88 -16.07 -2.06
N PHE A 90 17.51 -15.06 -1.27
CA PHE A 90 18.46 -14.27 -0.49
C PHE A 90 19.22 -15.13 0.51
N LYS A 91 18.53 -16.03 1.23
CA LYS A 91 19.18 -16.99 2.13
C LYS A 91 20.14 -17.92 1.41
N ALA A 92 19.80 -18.40 0.21
CA ALA A 92 20.71 -19.22 -0.59
C ALA A 92 21.94 -18.42 -1.05
N ALA A 93 21.77 -17.17 -1.46
CA ALA A 93 22.86 -16.30 -1.87
C ALA A 93 23.85 -16.03 -0.73
N GLN A 94 23.40 -15.93 0.53
CA GLN A 94 24.27 -15.78 1.70
C GLN A 94 25.24 -16.94 1.92
N GLN A 95 24.95 -18.13 1.39
CA GLN A 95 25.81 -19.30 1.51
C GLN A 95 26.91 -19.33 0.43
N GLN A 96 26.81 -18.47 -0.59
CA GLN A 96 27.80 -18.38 -1.64
C GLN A 96 29.01 -17.55 -1.19
N PRO A 97 30.24 -17.92 -1.59
CA PRO A 97 31.44 -17.16 -1.25
C PRO A 97 31.46 -15.76 -1.90
N ILE A 98 30.77 -15.60 -3.04
CA ILE A 98 30.61 -14.33 -3.76
C ILE A 98 29.12 -14.16 -4.07
N LEU A 99 28.56 -12.99 -3.74
CA LEU A 99 27.18 -12.65 -4.03
C LEU A 99 27.00 -12.34 -5.52
N ASP A 100 26.01 -12.97 -6.15
CA ASP A 100 25.55 -12.58 -7.48
C ASP A 100 24.52 -11.45 -7.38
N LEU A 101 25.02 -10.21 -7.37
CA LEU A 101 24.18 -9.01 -7.29
C LEU A 101 23.28 -8.85 -8.51
N ASN A 102 23.67 -9.37 -9.69
CA ASN A 102 22.86 -9.29 -10.90
C ASN A 102 21.64 -10.20 -10.80
N ALA A 103 21.83 -11.44 -10.33
CA ALA A 103 20.74 -12.37 -10.09
C ALA A 103 19.76 -11.85 -9.02
N MET A 104 20.28 -11.21 -7.96
CA MET A 104 19.46 -10.57 -6.93
C MET A 104 18.64 -9.40 -7.48
N ALA A 105 19.27 -8.51 -8.27
CA ALA A 105 18.58 -7.39 -8.89
C ALA A 105 17.49 -7.86 -9.87
N ALA A 106 17.78 -8.87 -10.70
CA ALA A 106 16.82 -9.46 -11.64
C ALA A 106 15.61 -10.08 -10.92
N THR A 107 15.86 -10.82 -9.84
CA THR A 107 14.82 -11.37 -8.97
C THR A 107 13.92 -10.28 -8.40
N HIS A 108 14.53 -9.25 -7.82
CA HIS A 108 13.81 -8.14 -7.23
C HIS A 108 12.93 -7.45 -8.28
N GLN A 109 13.48 -7.13 -9.45
CA GLN A 109 12.73 -6.51 -10.55
C GLN A 109 11.55 -7.38 -11.00
N GLN A 110 11.73 -8.70 -11.13
CA GLN A 110 10.66 -9.61 -11.51
C GLN A 110 9.52 -9.61 -10.48
N ILE A 111 9.86 -9.63 -9.19
CA ILE A 111 8.88 -9.63 -8.10
C ILE A 111 8.12 -8.30 -8.05
N GLU A 112 8.81 -7.17 -8.22
CA GLU A 112 8.17 -5.85 -8.29
C GLU A 112 7.17 -5.78 -9.44
N GLN A 113 7.51 -6.29 -10.63
CA GLN A 113 6.59 -6.34 -11.77
C GLN A 113 5.35 -7.19 -11.48
N LYS A 114 5.54 -8.39 -10.90
CA LYS A 114 4.42 -9.27 -10.52
C LYS A 114 3.53 -8.60 -9.47
N ASN A 115 4.13 -8.02 -8.43
CA ASN A 115 3.41 -7.36 -7.36
C ASN A 115 2.64 -6.14 -7.87
N ALA A 116 3.22 -5.34 -8.76
CA ALA A 116 2.54 -4.23 -9.40
C ALA A 116 1.27 -4.68 -10.15
N GLN A 117 1.34 -5.80 -10.87
CA GLN A 117 0.18 -6.37 -11.56
C GLN A 117 -0.91 -6.83 -10.57
N LEU A 118 -0.52 -7.51 -9.48
CA LEU A 118 -1.45 -7.96 -8.43
C LEU A 118 -2.12 -6.78 -7.70
N HIS A 119 -1.37 -5.71 -7.46
CA HIS A 119 -1.91 -4.46 -6.91
C HIS A 119 -2.91 -3.82 -7.86
N GLN A 120 -2.59 -3.77 -9.16
CA GLN A 120 -3.48 -3.22 -10.17
C GLN A 120 -4.80 -4.00 -10.23
N GLN A 121 -4.75 -5.33 -10.28
CA GLN A 121 -5.97 -6.17 -10.28
C GLN A 121 -6.84 -5.93 -9.04
N THR A 122 -6.22 -5.81 -7.87
CA THR A 122 -6.94 -5.50 -6.62
C THR A 122 -7.60 -4.13 -6.72
N THR A 123 -6.89 -3.15 -7.26
CA THR A 123 -7.39 -1.77 -7.45
C THR A 123 -8.56 -1.74 -8.42
N ASP A 124 -8.44 -2.42 -9.56
CA ASP A 124 -9.49 -2.48 -10.58
C ASP A 124 -10.77 -3.14 -10.05
N ALA A 125 -10.64 -4.21 -9.25
CA ALA A 125 -11.78 -4.86 -8.61
C ALA A 125 -12.51 -3.91 -7.63
N TRP A 126 -11.76 -3.18 -6.80
CA TRP A 126 -12.33 -2.19 -5.88
C TRP A 126 -12.94 -0.98 -6.60
N LEU A 127 -12.33 -0.52 -7.69
CA LEU A 127 -12.89 0.55 -8.53
C LEU A 127 -14.19 0.11 -9.20
N LYS A 128 -14.26 -1.13 -9.70
CA LYS A 128 -15.49 -1.69 -10.25
C LYS A 128 -16.61 -1.73 -9.21
N PHE A 129 -16.31 -2.17 -7.99
CA PHE A 129 -17.24 -2.12 -6.87
C PHE A 129 -17.72 -0.69 -6.60
N TYR A 130 -16.79 0.26 -6.42
CA TYR A 130 -17.11 1.66 -6.13
C TYR A 130 -17.98 2.30 -7.22
N ASN A 131 -17.69 2.02 -8.48
CA ASN A 131 -18.44 2.56 -9.61
C ASN A 131 -19.89 2.06 -9.66
N GLY A 132 -20.16 0.83 -9.18
CA GLY A 132 -21.48 0.25 -9.05
C GLY A 132 -22.32 0.75 -7.86
N LEU A 133 -21.75 1.61 -7.00
CA LEU A 133 -22.46 2.21 -5.88
C LEU A 133 -23.30 3.42 -6.31
N ASN A 134 -24.40 3.66 -5.59
CA ASN A 134 -25.17 4.90 -5.70
C ASN A 134 -24.49 6.07 -4.95
N ASP A 135 -25.00 7.29 -5.11
CA ASP A 135 -24.37 8.50 -4.55
C ASP A 135 -24.30 8.51 -3.01
N GLN A 136 -25.33 7.98 -2.35
CA GLN A 136 -25.34 7.86 -0.89
C GLN A 136 -24.27 6.88 -0.41
N GLN A 137 -24.17 5.71 -1.03
CA GLN A 137 -23.16 4.70 -0.73
C GLN A 137 -21.75 5.23 -1.02
N LYS A 138 -21.54 5.91 -2.15
CA LYS A 138 -20.26 6.55 -2.50
C LYS A 138 -19.86 7.61 -1.48
N THR A 139 -20.81 8.35 -0.91
CA THR A 139 -20.56 9.32 0.16
C THR A 139 -20.07 8.63 1.44
N THR A 140 -20.69 7.51 1.81
CA THR A 140 -20.25 6.69 2.95
C THR A 140 -18.82 6.16 2.73
N VAL A 141 -18.54 5.55 1.57
CA VAL A 141 -17.19 5.07 1.23
C VAL A 141 -16.17 6.22 1.25
N SER A 142 -16.49 7.35 0.61
CA SER A 142 -15.61 8.52 0.54
C SER A 142 -15.26 9.07 1.92
N THR A 143 -16.23 9.09 2.84
CA THR A 143 -16.01 9.52 4.22
C THR A 143 -15.06 8.59 4.95
N ALA A 144 -15.28 7.28 4.83
CA ALA A 144 -14.40 6.28 5.42
C ALA A 144 -12.96 6.37 4.87
N LEU A 145 -12.79 6.59 3.56
CA LEU A 145 -11.49 6.80 2.94
C LEU A 145 -10.79 8.07 3.45
N LYS A 146 -11.50 9.20 3.54
CA LYS A 146 -10.95 10.45 4.10
C LYS A 146 -10.48 10.26 5.53
N GLN A 147 -11.27 9.59 6.38
CA GLN A 147 -10.86 9.27 7.75
C GLN A 147 -9.62 8.38 7.80
N ARG A 148 -9.50 7.42 6.87
CA ARG A 148 -8.31 6.58 6.75
C ARG A 148 -7.09 7.39 6.35
N PHE A 149 -7.21 8.32 5.38
CA PHE A 149 -6.12 9.20 4.98
C PHE A 149 -5.64 10.08 6.14
N ALA A 150 -6.56 10.71 6.88
CA ALA A 150 -6.21 11.51 8.06
C ALA A 150 -5.48 10.68 9.12
N ARG A 151 -5.93 9.44 9.40
CA ARG A 151 -5.21 8.55 10.31
C ARG A 151 -3.82 8.17 9.82
N MET A 152 -3.63 8.01 8.51
CA MET A 152 -2.29 7.73 7.94
C MET A 152 -1.38 8.94 8.08
N GLU A 153 -1.86 10.14 7.75
CA GLU A 153 -1.12 11.39 7.89
C GLU A 153 -0.63 11.62 9.33
N GLN A 154 -1.53 11.50 10.31
CA GLN A 154 -1.17 11.58 11.74
C GLN A 154 -0.11 10.55 12.16
N ARG A 155 -0.15 9.34 11.58
CA ARG A 155 0.87 8.33 11.86
C ARG A 155 2.21 8.68 11.22
N HIS A 156 2.20 9.21 9.99
CA HIS A 156 3.40 9.67 9.31
C HIS A 156 4.07 10.82 10.07
N GLU A 157 3.28 11.77 10.57
CA GLU A 157 3.76 12.85 11.45
C GLU A 157 4.42 12.31 12.72
N LYS A 158 3.73 11.46 13.49
CA LYS A 158 4.30 10.83 14.70
C LYS A 158 5.56 10.03 14.43
N MET A 159 5.67 9.41 13.25
CA MET A 159 6.89 8.70 12.84
C MET A 159 8.03 9.68 12.52
N ARG A 160 7.74 10.79 11.84
CA ARG A 160 8.72 11.87 11.59
C ARG A 160 9.23 12.46 12.90
N GLU A 161 8.34 12.81 13.82
CA GLU A 161 8.69 13.33 15.15
C GLU A 161 9.59 12.36 15.92
N ARG A 162 9.23 11.06 15.96
CA ARG A 162 10.07 10.05 16.60
C ARG A 162 11.44 9.95 15.95
N TRP A 163 11.50 9.98 14.62
CA TRP A 163 12.77 9.91 13.90
C TRP A 163 13.66 11.12 14.18
N GLU A 164 13.07 12.32 14.26
CA GLU A 164 13.76 13.55 14.65
C GLU A 164 14.24 13.50 16.11
N GLN A 165 13.42 13.01 17.04
CA GLN A 165 13.82 12.81 18.43
C GLN A 165 14.98 11.81 18.55
N HIS A 166 14.93 10.69 17.84
CA HIS A 166 16.03 9.72 17.80
C HIS A 166 17.31 10.33 17.21
N LYS A 167 17.19 11.17 16.18
CA LYS A 167 18.35 11.88 15.60
C LYS A 167 18.94 12.89 16.59
N ALA A 168 18.10 13.65 17.29
CA ALA A 168 18.53 14.62 18.30
C ALA A 168 19.22 13.94 19.50
N GLN A 169 18.68 12.80 19.97
CA GLN A 169 19.28 12.02 21.05
C GLN A 169 20.61 11.36 20.65
N LYS A 170 20.73 10.82 19.43
CA LYS A 170 22.01 10.31 18.90
C LYS A 170 23.04 11.42 18.69
N GLY A 171 22.61 12.62 18.28
CA GLY A 171 23.46 13.79 18.16
C GLY A 171 24.01 14.29 19.50
N ALA A 172 23.18 14.30 20.55
CA ALA A 172 23.59 14.66 21.90
C ALA A 172 24.53 13.64 22.56
N ALA A 173 24.37 12.35 22.26
CA ALA A 173 25.25 11.28 22.76
C ALA A 173 26.59 11.16 22.01
N SER A 174 26.76 11.87 20.88
CA SER A 174 28.00 11.86 20.08
C SER A 174 28.89 13.08 20.32
N ALA A 175 28.54 13.97 21.25
CA ALA A 175 29.41 15.07 21.66
C ALA A 175 30.59 14.48 22.46
N PRO A 176 31.85 14.59 21.99
CA PRO A 176 32.98 14.12 22.77
C PRO A 176 33.03 14.92 24.07
N ALA A 177 33.14 14.22 25.20
CA ALA A 177 33.44 14.84 26.48
C ALA A 177 34.71 15.68 26.31
N ALA A 178 34.56 17.00 26.34
CA ALA A 178 35.71 17.90 26.43
C ALA A 178 36.38 17.62 27.78
N ASN A 179 37.55 16.97 27.73
CA ASN A 179 38.43 16.77 28.88
C ASN A 179 38.64 18.12 29.59
N GLN A 180 38.38 18.14 30.91
CA GLN A 180 38.95 19.11 31.83
C GLN A 180 40.26 18.57 32.40
#